data_AF-A0A1G7U6H5-F1
#
_entry.id   AF-A0A1G7U6H5-F1
#
_cell.length_a   1.000
_cell.length_b   1.000
_cell.length_c   1.000
_cell.angle_alpha   90.00
_cell.angle_beta   90.00
_cell.angle_gamma   90.00
#
_symmetry.space_group_name_H-M   'P 1'
#
loop_
_entity.id
_entity.type
_entity.pdbx_description
1 polymer ?
#
loop_
_entity_poly.entity_id
_entity_poly.type
_entity_poly.pdbx_seq_one_letter_code
_entity_poly.pdbx_strand_id
1 'polypeptide(L)'
;MKYYFNKKITGSFEEAIQRVTSALNKEGFGLLTEIDITATLKKKLGVGFYNYKILGACNPSFAYNALLAEDKIGTMLPCNNCTGKKTWQSGSIRHKPGSIHEAHTKQRFT
;
A
#
# COMPACT_ATOMS: atom_id res chain seq x y z
N MET A 1 -1.98 19.91 1.67
CA MET A 1 -2.01 18.66 2.48
C MET A 1 -1.49 17.50 1.65
N LYS A 2 -0.68 16.61 2.23
CA LYS A 2 -0.24 15.36 1.57
C LYS A 2 -1.15 14.22 2.01
N TYR A 3 -1.78 13.52 1.06
CA TYR A 3 -2.68 12.38 1.30
C TYR A 3 -1.98 11.02 1.23
N TYR A 4 -0.67 11.02 0.98
CA TYR A 4 0.15 9.82 0.83
C TYR A 4 1.53 10.04 1.42
N PHE A 5 2.17 8.94 1.83
CA PHE A 5 3.61 8.91 2.07
C PHE A 5 4.30 8.39 0.82
N ASN A 6 5.50 8.90 0.53
CA ASN A 6 6.30 8.38 -0.56
C ASN A 6 7.76 8.21 -0.18
N LYS A 7 8.40 7.22 -0.81
CA LYS A 7 9.84 7.00 -0.73
C LYS A 7 10.34 6.59 -2.12
N LYS A 8 11.43 7.21 -2.58
CA LYS A 8 12.12 6.79 -3.81
C LYS A 8 13.05 5.62 -3.47
N ILE A 9 13.03 4.59 -4.30
CA ILE A 9 13.88 3.40 -4.15
C ILE A 9 14.73 3.29 -5.41
N THR A 10 16.03 3.10 -5.23
CA THR A 10 16.97 2.82 -6.32
C THR A 10 16.93 1.33 -6.66
N GLY A 11 16.92 1.01 -7.94
CA GLY A 11 16.84 -0.37 -8.46
C GLY A 11 15.83 -0.53 -9.60
N SER A 12 15.61 -1.78 -10.00
CA SER A 12 14.56 -2.16 -10.93
C SER A 12 13.17 -2.10 -10.27
N PHE A 13 12.12 -2.20 -11.07
CA PHE A 13 10.75 -2.18 -10.56
C PHE A 13 10.46 -3.44 -9.75
N GLU A 14 10.96 -4.58 -10.21
CA GLU A 14 10.84 -5.89 -9.58
C GLU A 14 11.59 -5.93 -8.24
N GLU A 15 12.80 -5.37 -8.19
CA GLU A 15 13.56 -5.23 -6.94
C GLU A 15 12.83 -4.35 -5.93
N ALA A 16 12.21 -3.26 -6.40
CA ALA A 16 11.44 -2.39 -5.54
C ALA A 16 10.23 -3.12 -4.92
N ILE A 17 9.52 -3.93 -5.71
CA ILE A 17 8.41 -4.76 -5.23
C ILE A 17 8.92 -5.76 -4.19
N GLN A 18 9.99 -6.50 -4.49
CA GLN A 18 10.57 -7.48 -3.56
C GLN A 18 10.99 -6.85 -2.23
N ARG A 19 11.66 -5.70 -2.27
CA ARG A 19 12.07 -4.96 -1.06
C ARG A 19 10.88 -4.51 -0.23
N VAL A 20 9.83 -4.00 -0.88
CA VAL A 20 8.60 -3.57 -0.21
C VAL A 20 7.89 -4.76 0.41
N THR A 21 7.71 -5.85 -0.33
CA THR A 21 7.08 -7.08 0.17
C THR A 21 7.85 -7.65 1.36
N SER A 22 9.18 -7.70 1.28
CA SER A 22 10.02 -8.16 2.39
C SER A 22 9.88 -7.25 3.62
N ALA A 23 9.86 -5.93 3.44
CA ALA A 23 9.69 -5.00 4.54
C ALA A 23 8.29 -5.11 5.19
N LEU A 24 7.23 -5.26 4.39
CA LEU A 24 5.88 -5.49 4.88
C LEU A 24 5.80 -6.79 5.70
N ASN A 25 6.36 -7.89 5.19
CA ASN A 25 6.40 -9.17 5.90
C ASN A 25 7.13 -9.07 7.24
N LYS A 26 8.25 -8.34 7.31
CA LYS A 26 9.00 -8.12 8.57
C LYS A 26 8.17 -7.40 9.63
N GLU A 27 7.27 -6.52 9.22
CA GLU A 27 6.35 -5.79 10.10
C GLU A 27 5.02 -6.54 10.33
N GLY A 28 4.92 -7.80 9.90
CA GLY A 28 3.74 -8.65 10.10
C GLY A 28 2.58 -8.36 9.14
N PHE A 29 2.82 -7.64 8.05
CA PHE A 29 1.85 -7.44 6.98
C PHE A 29 2.02 -8.48 5.89
N GLY A 30 0.97 -9.23 5.59
CA GLY A 30 0.90 -10.12 4.43
C GLY A 30 0.33 -9.41 3.21
N LEU A 31 0.77 -9.79 2.01
CA LEU A 31 0.14 -9.36 0.76
C LEU A 31 -1.11 -10.20 0.47
N LEU A 32 -2.25 -9.53 0.35
CA LEU A 32 -3.53 -10.15 -0.01
C LEU A 32 -3.83 -10.03 -1.49
N THR A 33 -3.44 -8.92 -2.11
CA THR A 33 -3.72 -8.65 -3.53
C THR A 33 -2.55 -7.96 -4.21
N GLU A 34 -2.38 -8.27 -5.48
CA GLU A 34 -1.47 -7.57 -6.39
C GLU A 34 -2.24 -7.25 -7.67
N ILE A 35 -2.28 -5.96 -8.03
CA ILE A 35 -2.97 -5.47 -9.22
C ILE A 35 -1.96 -4.78 -10.12
N ASP A 36 -1.77 -5.34 -11.31
CA ASP A 36 -0.98 -4.73 -12.37
C ASP A 36 -1.85 -3.76 -13.17
N ILE A 37 -1.73 -2.47 -12.85
CA ILE A 37 -2.47 -1.40 -13.51
C ILE A 37 -1.99 -1.22 -14.94
N THR A 38 -0.69 -1.37 -15.19
CA THR A 38 -0.11 -1.25 -16.53
C THR A 38 -0.74 -2.28 -17.47
N ALA A 39 -0.76 -3.54 -17.07
CA ALA A 39 -1.36 -4.62 -17.84
C ALA A 39 -2.89 -4.46 -17.95
N THR A 40 -3.54 -4.05 -16.87
CA THR A 40 -5.01 -3.87 -16.84
C THR A 40 -5.46 -2.77 -17.80
N LEU A 41 -4.81 -1.60 -17.78
CA LEU A 41 -5.15 -0.48 -18.67
C LEU A 41 -4.86 -0.82 -20.13
N LYS A 42 -3.75 -1.51 -20.41
CA LYS A 42 -3.45 -2.00 -21.76
C LYS A 42 -4.53 -2.98 -22.26
N LYS A 43 -4.96 -3.93 -21.42
CA LYS A 43 -5.96 -4.93 -21.79
C LYS A 43 -7.36 -4.34 -21.97
N LYS A 44 -7.75 -3.39 -21.11
CA LYS A 44 -9.12 -2.87 -21.08
C LYS A 44 -9.34 -1.67 -21.99
N LEU A 45 -8.32 -0.82 -22.16
CA LEU A 45 -8.44 0.45 -22.88
C LEU A 45 -7.45 0.57 -24.05
N GLY A 46 -6.53 -0.40 -24.23
CA GLY A 46 -5.52 -0.34 -25.28
C GLY A 46 -4.43 0.72 -25.06
N VAL A 47 -4.41 1.37 -23.90
CA VAL A 47 -3.50 2.49 -23.63
C VAL A 47 -2.17 2.02 -23.03
N GLY A 48 -1.07 2.65 -23.46
CA GLY A 48 0.23 2.49 -22.83
C GLY A 48 0.29 3.26 -21.51
N PHE A 49 0.71 2.59 -20.45
CA PHE A 49 0.93 3.20 -19.14
C PHE A 49 2.31 2.83 -18.62
N TYR A 50 2.85 3.63 -17.71
CA TYR A 50 4.12 3.29 -17.07
C TYR A 50 3.96 2.18 -16.05
N ASN A 51 5.05 1.50 -15.68
CA ASN A 51 5.04 0.43 -14.68
C ASN A 51 4.39 0.94 -13.39
N TYR A 52 3.24 0.34 -13.06
CA TYR A 52 2.41 0.69 -11.91
C TYR A 52 1.70 -0.53 -11.36
N LYS A 53 1.99 -0.87 -10.11
CA LYS A 53 1.35 -1.97 -9.38
C LYS A 53 0.78 -1.48 -8.06
N ILE A 54 -0.36 -2.06 -7.66
CA ILE A 54 -0.97 -1.84 -6.36
C ILE A 54 -0.86 -3.15 -5.58
N LEU A 55 -0.28 -3.08 -4.39
CA LEU A 55 -0.13 -4.16 -3.43
C LEU A 55 -1.10 -3.89 -2.27
N GLY A 56 -2.09 -4.75 -2.09
CA GLY A 56 -2.96 -4.70 -0.92
C GLY A 56 -2.32 -5.50 0.22
N ALA A 57 -1.85 -4.81 1.25
CA ALA A 57 -1.21 -5.42 2.41
C ALA A 57 -2.13 -5.39 3.63
N CYS A 58 -2.09 -6.43 4.46
CA CYS A 58 -2.93 -6.53 5.65
C CYS A 58 -2.17 -7.19 6.80
N ASN A 59 -2.30 -6.62 8.00
CA ASN A 59 -1.94 -7.27 9.24
C ASN A 59 -3.24 -7.77 9.90
N PRO A 60 -3.46 -9.09 10.05
CA PRO A 60 -4.72 -9.64 10.55
C PRO A 60 -5.11 -9.13 11.94
N SER A 61 -4.14 -8.97 12.85
CA SER A 61 -4.40 -8.48 14.21
C SER A 61 -4.91 -7.04 14.19
N PHE A 62 -4.33 -6.19 13.35
CA PHE A 62 -4.81 -4.81 13.19
C PHE A 62 -6.16 -4.73 12.49
N ALA A 63 -6.36 -5.51 11.42
CA ALA A 63 -7.63 -5.55 10.71
C ALA A 63 -8.77 -6.03 11.62
N TYR A 64 -8.53 -7.05 12.44
CA TYR A 64 -9.51 -7.55 13.41
C TYR A 64 -9.87 -6.49 14.45
N ASN A 65 -8.87 -5.84 15.07
CA ASN A 65 -9.11 -4.77 16.03
C ASN A 65 -9.86 -3.58 15.41
N ALA A 66 -9.56 -3.23 14.15
CA ALA A 66 -10.27 -2.16 13.45
C ALA A 66 -11.74 -2.53 13.20
N LEU A 67 -12.02 -3.76 12.76
CA LEU A 67 -13.39 -4.25 12.54
C LEU A 67 -14.21 -4.31 13.82
N LEU A 68 -13.57 -4.59 14.97
CA LEU A 68 -14.24 -4.53 16.27
C LEU A 68 -14.58 -3.09 16.70
N ALA A 69 -13.79 -2.11 16.27
CA ALA A 69 -14.00 -0.71 16.62
C ALA A 69 -15.02 0.00 15.70
N GLU A 70 -15.06 -0.37 14.42
CA GLU A 70 -15.96 0.19 13.40
C GLU A 70 -16.28 -0.91 12.36
N ASP A 71 -17.54 -1.33 12.31
CA ASP A 71 -17.99 -2.45 11.47
C ASP A 71 -17.87 -2.15 9.96
N LYS A 72 -17.90 -0.86 9.58
CA LYS A 72 -17.80 -0.44 8.16
C LYS A 72 -16.39 -0.14 7.69
N ILE A 73 -15.38 -0.30 8.56
CA ILE A 73 -13.98 0.00 8.21
C ILE A 73 -13.44 -0.91 7.09
N GLY A 74 -14.10 -2.05 6.83
CA GLY A 74 -13.80 -2.95 5.73
C GLY A 74 -13.78 -2.28 4.35
N THR A 75 -14.50 -1.17 4.17
CA THR A 75 -14.47 -0.36 2.93
C THR A 75 -13.11 0.31 2.65
N MET A 76 -12.24 0.39 3.66
CA MET A 76 -10.89 0.94 3.56
C MET A 76 -9.79 -0.12 3.68
N LEU A 77 -10.17 -1.40 3.80
CA LEU A 77 -9.25 -2.54 3.83
C LEU A 77 -9.19 -3.20 2.45
N PRO A 78 -8.06 -3.80 2.06
CA PRO A 78 -6.77 -3.80 2.75
C PRO A 78 -6.03 -2.45 2.66
N CYS A 79 -4.94 -2.29 3.42
CA CYS A 79 -4.09 -1.11 3.30
C CYS A 79 -3.42 -1.10 1.91
N ASN A 80 -3.73 -0.12 1.08
CA ASN A 80 -3.21 -0.06 -0.29
C ASN A 80 -1.81 0.59 -0.35
N ASN A 81 -0.87 -0.13 -0.94
CA ASN A 81 0.48 0.34 -1.24
C ASN A 81 0.68 0.35 -2.75
N CYS A 82 1.08 1.48 -3.32
CA CYS A 82 1.28 1.64 -4.76
C CYS A 82 2.78 1.75 -5.09
N THR A 83 3.23 1.10 -6.15
CA THR A 83 4.58 1.27 -6.71
C THR A 83 4.48 1.80 -8.14
N GLY A 84 5.25 2.83 -8.47
CA GLY A 84 5.33 3.34 -9.85
C GLY A 84 6.65 4.04 -10.16
N LYS A 85 7.17 3.92 -11.40
CA LYS A 85 8.35 4.61 -12.01
C LYS A 85 9.65 4.82 -11.19
N LYS A 86 9.82 4.23 -9.99
CA LYS A 86 10.91 4.39 -8.95
C LYS A 86 10.47 5.05 -7.63
N THR A 87 9.18 5.32 -7.46
CA THR A 87 8.55 5.83 -6.24
C THR A 87 7.59 4.80 -5.66
N TRP A 88 7.78 4.47 -4.40
CA TRP A 88 6.79 3.81 -3.58
C TRP A 88 5.89 4.86 -2.94
N GLN A 89 4.58 4.59 -2.90
CA GLN A 89 3.59 5.44 -2.25
C GLN A 89 2.69 4.58 -1.38
N SER A 90 2.57 4.88 -0.08
CA SER A 90 1.46 4.38 0.72
C SER A 90 0.38 5.44 0.80
N GLY A 91 -0.83 5.09 0.39
CA GLY A 91 -2.00 5.91 0.57
C GLY A 91 -2.75 5.45 1.81
N SER A 92 -2.92 6.32 2.79
CA SER A 92 -3.98 6.18 3.79
C SER A 92 -4.93 7.36 3.60
N ILE A 93 -6.19 7.08 3.26
CA ILE A 93 -7.21 8.14 3.22
C ILE A 93 -7.43 8.55 4.68
N ARG A 94 -6.84 9.69 5.04
CA ARG A 94 -6.85 10.20 6.41
C ARG A 94 -8.23 10.80 6.69
N HIS A 95 -9.15 10.03 7.27
CA HIS A 95 -10.36 10.59 7.85
C HIS A 95 -10.16 10.91 9.33
N LYS A 96 -10.30 12.22 9.62
CA LYS A 96 -10.26 12.91 10.92
C LYS A 96 -8.90 12.95 11.67
N PRO A 97 -8.52 14.14 12.19
CA PRO A 97 -7.46 14.23 13.20
C PRO A 97 -7.97 13.63 14.51
N GLY A 98 -7.33 12.56 15.00
CA GLY A 98 -7.60 12.00 16.33
C GLY A 98 -7.78 10.47 16.42
N SER A 99 -7.92 9.73 15.32
CA SER A 99 -8.15 8.29 15.35
C SER A 99 -6.90 7.46 15.00
N ILE A 100 -6.14 7.10 16.05
CA ILE A 100 -5.46 5.82 16.36
C ILE A 100 -4.55 5.12 15.33
N HIS A 101 -4.25 5.65 14.14
CA HIS A 101 -3.38 4.93 13.17
C HIS A 101 -2.32 5.78 12.47
N GLU A 102 -1.96 6.94 13.03
CA GLU A 102 -0.89 7.79 12.47
C GLU A 102 0.50 7.48 13.06
N ALA A 103 0.61 6.55 14.02
CA ALA A 103 1.81 6.36 14.83
C ALA A 103 2.77 5.25 14.36
N HIS A 104 2.32 4.17 13.72
CA HIS A 104 3.16 2.96 13.64
C HIS A 104 3.91 2.73 12.33
N THR A 105 3.52 3.33 11.21
CA THR A 105 4.25 3.16 9.93
C THR A 105 5.35 4.22 9.71
N LYS A 106 5.49 5.20 10.61
CA LYS A 106 6.46 6.30 10.52
C LYS A 106 7.87 5.95 11.02
N GLN A 107 8.09 4.79 11.64
CA GLN A 107 9.41 4.38 12.12
C GLN A 107 9.81 3.06 11.46
N ARG A 108 11.03 3.00 10.91
CA ARG A 108 11.72 1.79 10.37
C ARG A 108 11.49 1.42 8.90
N PHE A 109 11.52 2.42 8.03
CA PHE A 109 12.13 2.22 6.71
C PHE A 109 13.47 2.96 6.66
N THR A 110 14.39 2.62 7.56
CA THR A 110 15.83 2.86 7.37
C THR A 110 16.37 1.76 6.49
#